data_AF-A0A349PKB8-F1
#
_entry.id   AF-A0A349PKB8-F1
#
_cell.length_a   1.000
_cell.length_b   1.000
_cell.length_c   1.000
_cell.angle_alpha   90.00
_cell.angle_beta   90.00
_cell.angle_gamma   90.00
#
_symmetry.space_group_name_H-M   'P 1'
#
loop_
_entity.id
_entity.type
_entity.pdbx_description
1 polymer ?
#
loop_
_entity_poly.entity_id
_entity_poly.type
_entity_poly.pdbx_seq_one_letter_code
_entity_poly.pdbx_strand_id
1 'polypeptide(L)'
;MKITEAPTKLLRSFNGLEARTITTRSGQTFEICTIKRYSGNLVTTANKNDVEDSGACIVSHVGETFLSVNHGKVRCTEKTVIAAHFEALELLEAKIKETPLVEIKNEVPEVGDILFLDGYSCYKGSTGNKWIIYNICKNGRSYDCIEMDTLELRVKDYVRPFSKKLGIGVYFEKGHNMSAFGIDSEKLAQMLIDAKEVKKVADEKKRIENEAAKKASEENAEYLAQFIQADRRKTTSIIKSHCLKTWPISKIEVLTENYSGGSSMDVTYYAPQKIEALESFIDNFQYGHVDGMQDMYEYSNSQDIIVAGHILQQYKYVRVEFEESEEPIKNEFKKSEGELIDWDTIFDEPTPEKTSDIEIIDYSEKAIAVIGEGTKRLKEDFKALGGRFNFRLSCGAGWIFPTAKKAQILQLI
;
A
#
# COMPACT_ATOMS: atom_id res chain seq x y z
N MET A 1 -12.77 10.90 -54.87
CA MET A 1 -14.08 11.06 -54.20
C MET A 1 -14.13 12.46 -53.61
N LYS A 2 -15.23 13.22 -53.74
CA LYS A 2 -15.42 14.53 -53.06
C LYS A 2 -15.90 14.30 -51.62
N ILE A 3 -15.65 15.21 -50.67
CA ILE A 3 -16.16 15.05 -49.29
C ILE A 3 -17.70 15.01 -49.28
N THR A 4 -18.33 15.70 -50.22
CA THR A 4 -19.78 15.69 -50.45
C THR A 4 -20.36 14.34 -50.91
N GLU A 5 -19.52 13.37 -51.27
CA GLU A 5 -19.95 12.03 -51.68
C GLU A 5 -19.88 11.03 -50.51
N ALA A 6 -19.39 11.45 -49.34
CA ALA A 6 -19.29 10.61 -48.15
C ALA A 6 -20.69 10.31 -47.56
N PRO A 7 -20.90 9.11 -46.97
CA PRO A 7 -22.20 8.73 -46.44
C PRO A 7 -22.57 9.58 -45.21
N THR A 8 -23.60 10.41 -45.35
CA THR A 8 -24.19 11.18 -44.25
C THR A 8 -25.24 10.36 -43.52
N LYS A 9 -25.09 10.21 -42.20
CA LYS A 9 -26.08 9.59 -41.33
C LYS A 9 -26.96 10.64 -40.68
N LEU A 10 -28.27 10.45 -40.76
CA LEU A 10 -29.24 11.24 -40.01
C LEU A 10 -29.61 10.52 -38.72
N LEU A 11 -29.47 11.21 -37.61
CA LEU A 11 -29.70 10.69 -36.27
C LEU A 11 -30.71 11.59 -35.55
N ARG A 12 -31.45 11.02 -34.59
CA ARG A 12 -32.21 11.80 -33.61
C ARG A 12 -31.37 11.92 -32.34
N SER A 13 -31.02 13.14 -31.98
CA SER A 13 -30.33 13.46 -30.74
C SER A 13 -31.25 14.21 -29.77
N PHE A 14 -30.76 14.47 -28.56
CA PHE A 14 -31.53 15.14 -27.49
C PHE A 14 -32.11 16.49 -27.92
N ASN A 15 -31.44 17.20 -28.84
CA ASN A 15 -31.84 18.53 -29.31
C ASN A 15 -32.55 18.52 -30.69
N GLY A 16 -32.92 17.35 -31.22
CA GLY A 16 -33.65 17.20 -32.47
C GLY A 16 -32.93 16.34 -33.51
N LEU A 17 -33.03 16.71 -34.79
CA LEU A 17 -32.34 16.01 -35.88
C LEU A 17 -30.87 16.44 -35.95
N GLU A 18 -30.01 15.47 -36.22
CA GLU A 18 -28.57 15.62 -36.38
C GLU A 18 -28.13 14.95 -37.69
N ALA A 19 -27.23 15.60 -38.42
CA ALA A 19 -26.53 14.98 -39.55
C ALA A 19 -25.05 14.82 -39.21
N ARG A 20 -24.52 13.61 -39.45
CA ARG A 20 -23.13 13.25 -39.16
C ARG A 20 -22.47 12.61 -40.37
N THR A 21 -21.30 13.10 -40.75
CA THR A 21 -20.44 12.54 -41.80
C THR A 21 -19.03 12.37 -41.27
N ILE A 22 -18.43 11.21 -41.53
CA ILE A 22 -17.03 10.92 -41.20
C ILE A 22 -16.30 10.70 -42.52
N THR A 23 -15.21 11.43 -42.75
CA THR A 23 -14.41 11.30 -43.98
C THR A 23 -12.91 11.46 -43.66
N THR A 24 -12.06 10.77 -44.41
CA THR A 24 -10.60 10.88 -44.28
C THR A 24 -10.01 11.56 -45.51
N ARG A 25 -9.08 12.51 -45.31
CA ARG A 25 -8.37 13.27 -46.35
C ARG A 25 -6.91 13.43 -45.97
N SER A 26 -6.00 13.02 -46.86
CA SER A 26 -4.54 13.16 -46.66
C SER A 26 -4.06 12.64 -45.30
N GLY A 27 -4.60 11.50 -44.84
CA GLY A 27 -4.29 10.90 -43.54
C GLY A 27 -5.02 11.49 -42.33
N GLN A 28 -5.74 12.60 -42.47
CA GLN A 28 -6.54 13.22 -41.40
C GLN A 28 -8.01 12.82 -41.51
N THR A 29 -8.61 12.37 -40.42
CA THR A 29 -10.06 12.13 -40.36
C THR A 29 -10.78 13.36 -39.82
N PHE A 30 -11.88 13.70 -40.48
CA PHE A 30 -12.80 14.76 -40.08
C PHE A 30 -14.14 14.15 -39.70
N GLU A 31 -14.64 14.56 -38.55
CA GLU A 31 -16.01 14.35 -38.15
C GLU A 31 -16.79 15.65 -38.31
N ILE A 32 -17.77 15.63 -39.21
CA ILE A 32 -18.68 16.74 -39.46
C ILE A 32 -20.01 16.43 -38.79
N CYS A 33 -20.47 17.33 -37.93
CA CYS A 33 -21.71 17.20 -37.19
C CYS A 33 -22.54 18.49 -37.33
N THR A 34 -23.79 18.36 -37.75
CA THR A 34 -24.76 19.46 -37.84
C THR A 34 -25.87 19.24 -36.83
N ILE A 35 -25.97 20.13 -35.84
CA ILE A 35 -26.93 20.04 -34.74
C ILE A 35 -27.57 21.38 -34.40
N LYS A 36 -28.77 21.31 -33.84
CA LYS A 36 -29.41 22.46 -33.23
C LYS A 36 -28.90 22.66 -31.80
N ARG A 37 -28.37 23.84 -31.49
CA ARG A 37 -27.98 24.21 -30.12
C ARG A 37 -29.18 24.71 -29.31
N TYR A 38 -29.06 24.71 -27.98
CA TYR A 38 -30.07 25.27 -27.07
C TYR A 38 -30.42 26.74 -27.37
N SER A 39 -29.49 27.51 -27.93
CA SER A 39 -29.73 28.89 -28.39
C SER A 39 -30.71 29.00 -29.57
N GLY A 40 -31.15 27.87 -30.13
CA GLY A 40 -32.03 27.79 -31.29
C GLY A 40 -31.29 27.83 -32.63
N ASN A 41 -29.97 28.06 -32.63
CA ASN A 41 -29.15 28.10 -33.83
C ASN A 41 -28.84 26.70 -34.35
N LEU A 42 -28.87 26.52 -35.67
CA LEU A 42 -28.34 25.35 -36.35
C LEU A 42 -26.86 25.59 -36.62
N VAL A 43 -25.99 24.70 -36.15
CA VAL A 43 -24.54 24.85 -36.25
C VAL A 43 -23.95 23.58 -36.83
N THR A 44 -23.06 23.73 -37.82
CA THR A 44 -22.21 22.63 -38.30
C THR A 44 -20.79 22.82 -37.77
N THR A 45 -20.22 21.79 -37.17
CA THR A 45 -18.82 21.75 -36.75
C THR A 45 -18.10 20.60 -37.44
N ALA A 46 -16.91 20.85 -37.98
CA ALA A 46 -15.98 19.85 -38.44
C ALA A 46 -14.78 19.80 -37.51
N ASN A 47 -14.60 18.68 -36.81
CA ASN A 47 -13.48 18.46 -35.90
C ASN A 47 -12.46 17.51 -36.52
N LYS A 48 -11.17 17.76 -36.28
CA LYS A 48 -10.11 16.80 -36.58
C LYS A 48 -10.11 15.71 -35.51
N ASN A 49 -10.26 14.46 -35.92
CA ASN A 49 -10.19 13.31 -35.02
C ASN A 49 -9.12 12.32 -35.50
N ASP A 50 -8.51 11.64 -34.53
CA ASP A 50 -7.68 10.47 -34.79
C ASP A 50 -8.58 9.23 -34.85
N VAL A 51 -8.34 8.38 -35.86
CA VAL A 51 -9.06 7.10 -36.02
C VAL A 51 -8.11 5.99 -35.61
N GLU A 52 -8.56 5.11 -34.72
CA GLU A 52 -7.83 3.90 -34.40
C GLU A 52 -7.91 2.89 -35.55
N ASP A 53 -6.93 1.99 -35.66
CA ASP A 53 -6.90 0.88 -36.62
C ASP A 53 -8.13 -0.06 -36.51
N SER A 54 -8.89 0.02 -35.41
CA SER A 54 -10.14 -0.71 -35.18
C SER A 54 -11.35 -0.10 -35.93
N GLY A 55 -11.18 1.05 -36.58
CA GLY A 55 -12.27 1.84 -37.17
C GLY A 55 -13.07 2.66 -36.15
N ALA A 56 -12.69 2.61 -34.86
CA ALA A 56 -13.27 3.45 -33.83
C ALA A 56 -12.66 4.87 -33.88
N CYS A 57 -13.51 5.90 -33.90
CA CYS A 57 -13.09 7.29 -33.78
C CYS A 57 -12.97 7.64 -32.30
N ILE A 58 -11.79 8.08 -31.86
CA ILE A 58 -11.65 8.69 -30.53
C ILE A 58 -12.16 10.12 -30.65
N VAL A 59 -13.38 10.36 -30.18
CA VAL A 59 -13.92 11.72 -30.07
C VAL A 59 -13.27 12.36 -28.85
N SER A 60 -12.14 13.04 -29.04
CA SER A 60 -11.57 13.87 -27.98
C SER A 60 -12.53 15.03 -27.71
N HIS A 61 -12.93 15.24 -26.45
CA HIS A 61 -13.71 16.42 -26.05
C HIS A 61 -12.94 17.75 -26.19
N VAL A 62 -11.69 17.67 -26.66
CA VAL A 62 -10.75 18.75 -26.94
C VAL A 62 -10.27 18.67 -28.39
N GLY A 63 -11.12 18.22 -29.31
CA GLY A 63 -10.80 18.25 -30.74
C GLY A 63 -10.65 19.68 -31.24
N GLU A 64 -9.58 19.97 -31.99
CA GLU A 64 -9.40 21.26 -32.65
C GLU A 64 -10.50 21.42 -33.72
N THR A 65 -11.44 22.34 -33.50
CA THR A 65 -12.51 22.63 -34.47
C THR A 65 -11.89 23.27 -35.71
N PHE A 66 -11.85 22.52 -36.81
CA PHE A 66 -11.27 22.97 -38.06
C PHE A 66 -12.20 23.91 -38.82
N LEU A 67 -13.51 23.66 -38.76
CA LEU A 67 -14.54 24.53 -39.36
C LEU A 67 -15.75 24.59 -38.44
N SER A 68 -16.30 25.79 -38.24
CA SER A 68 -17.57 25.98 -37.56
C SER A 68 -18.41 26.96 -38.37
N VAL A 69 -19.60 26.53 -38.77
CA VAL A 69 -20.56 27.31 -39.56
C VAL A 69 -21.84 27.45 -38.76
N ASN A 70 -22.28 28.69 -38.55
CA ASN A 70 -23.55 29.00 -37.89
C ASN A 70 -24.58 29.35 -38.97
N HIS A 71 -25.61 28.51 -39.10
CA HIS A 71 -26.69 28.66 -40.07
C HIS A 71 -27.85 29.52 -39.53
N GLY A 72 -27.72 30.06 -38.32
CA GLY A 72 -28.72 30.90 -37.68
C GLY A 72 -29.90 30.12 -37.11
N LYS A 73 -30.96 30.85 -36.71
CA LYS A 73 -32.17 30.28 -36.11
C LYS A 73 -33.09 29.73 -37.20
N VAL A 74 -32.97 28.43 -37.48
CA VAL A 74 -33.78 27.74 -38.49
C VAL A 74 -34.61 26.64 -37.84
N ARG A 75 -35.82 26.39 -38.38
CA ARG A 75 -36.65 25.25 -37.98
C ARG A 75 -35.91 23.96 -38.37
N CYS A 76 -35.63 23.10 -37.39
CA CYS A 76 -34.90 21.85 -37.60
C CYS A 76 -35.80 20.80 -38.26
N THR A 77 -35.87 20.84 -39.59
CA THR A 77 -36.46 19.82 -40.46
C THR A 77 -35.35 19.00 -41.12
N GLU A 78 -35.65 17.78 -41.56
CA GLU A 78 -34.69 16.94 -42.26
C GLU A 78 -34.05 17.66 -43.46
N LYS A 79 -34.88 18.31 -44.29
CA LYS A 79 -34.41 19.09 -45.45
C LYS A 79 -33.44 20.21 -45.06
N THR A 80 -33.73 20.96 -44.00
CA THR A 80 -32.88 22.08 -43.54
C THR A 80 -31.57 21.60 -42.91
N VAL A 81 -31.60 20.48 -42.19
CA VAL A 81 -30.39 19.91 -41.57
C VAL A 81 -29.46 19.36 -42.64
N ILE A 82 -30.01 18.63 -43.62
CA ILE A 82 -29.27 18.10 -44.76
C ILE A 82 -28.64 19.24 -45.57
N ALA A 83 -29.41 20.27 -45.94
CA ALA A 83 -28.89 21.39 -46.72
C ALA A 83 -27.73 22.10 -46.02
N ALA A 84 -27.90 22.43 -44.73
CA ALA A 84 -26.86 23.05 -43.90
C ALA A 84 -25.63 22.14 -43.71
N HIS A 85 -25.82 20.82 -43.71
CA HIS A 85 -24.74 19.85 -43.63
C HIS A 85 -23.94 19.83 -44.94
N PHE A 86 -24.61 19.73 -46.10
CA PHE A 86 -23.95 19.72 -47.41
C PHE A 86 -23.22 21.02 -47.72
N GLU A 87 -23.80 22.18 -47.40
CA GLU A 87 -23.12 23.48 -47.51
C GLU A 87 -21.81 23.50 -46.72
N ALA A 88 -21.84 22.97 -45.49
CA ALA A 88 -20.64 22.87 -44.66
C ALA A 88 -19.61 21.85 -45.21
N LEU A 89 -20.03 20.78 -45.89
CA LEU A 89 -19.11 19.85 -46.56
C LEU A 89 -18.39 20.52 -47.74
N GLU A 90 -19.09 21.37 -48.50
CA GLU A 90 -18.48 22.15 -49.59
C GLU A 90 -17.48 23.19 -49.06
N LEU A 91 -17.84 23.90 -48.00
CA LEU A 91 -16.95 24.85 -47.33
C LEU A 91 -15.72 24.15 -46.74
N LEU A 92 -15.88 22.94 -46.20
CA LEU A 92 -14.76 22.13 -45.72
C LEU A 92 -13.81 21.74 -46.85
N GLU A 93 -14.35 21.31 -47.99
CA GLU A 93 -13.56 20.97 -49.19
C GLU A 93 -12.79 22.19 -49.71
N ALA A 94 -13.42 23.37 -49.75
CA ALA A 94 -12.74 24.62 -50.13
C ALA A 94 -11.61 24.97 -49.14
N LYS A 95 -11.88 24.88 -47.84
CA LYS A 95 -10.89 25.19 -46.79
C LYS A 95 -9.68 24.25 -46.81
N ILE A 96 -9.89 22.96 -47.10
CA ILE A 96 -8.80 21.98 -47.27
C ILE A 96 -7.95 22.29 -48.50
N LYS A 97 -8.53 22.83 -49.58
CA LYS A 97 -7.77 23.26 -50.77
C LYS A 97 -6.93 24.50 -50.52
N GLU A 98 -7.45 25.46 -49.75
CA GLU A 98 -6.73 26.70 -49.40
C GLU A 98 -5.63 26.45 -48.35
N THR A 99 -5.86 25.54 -47.41
CA THR A 99 -4.90 25.15 -46.38
C THR A 99 -4.53 23.68 -46.56
N PRO A 100 -3.49 23.36 -47.38
CA PRO A 100 -3.10 21.98 -47.61
C PRO A 100 -2.75 21.32 -46.28
N LEU A 101 -3.42 20.20 -46.01
CA LEU A 101 -3.20 19.41 -44.81
C LEU A 101 -1.78 18.85 -44.85
N VAL A 102 -1.01 19.08 -43.77
CA VAL A 102 0.26 18.39 -43.57
C VAL A 102 -0.07 16.92 -43.34
N GLU A 103 0.53 16.02 -44.13
CA GLU A 103 0.44 14.58 -43.86
C GLU A 103 0.98 14.31 -42.46
N ILE A 104 0.10 14.00 -41.51
CA ILE A 104 0.51 13.43 -40.23
C ILE A 104 0.86 11.98 -40.51
N LYS A 105 2.11 11.71 -40.89
CA LYS A 105 2.64 10.36 -40.78
C LYS A 105 2.64 10.05 -39.29
N ASN A 106 1.84 9.07 -38.87
CA ASN A 106 1.95 8.53 -37.52
C ASN A 106 3.33 7.86 -37.44
N GLU A 107 4.30 8.60 -36.90
CA GLU A 107 5.59 8.04 -36.56
C GLU A 107 5.33 6.95 -35.51
N VAL A 108 5.72 5.72 -35.82
CA VAL A 108 5.63 4.58 -34.91
C VAL A 108 7.06 4.21 -34.48
N PRO A 109 7.31 3.92 -33.20
CA PRO A 109 8.60 3.42 -32.74
C PRO A 109 8.95 2.10 -33.42
N GLU A 110 10.21 1.94 -33.78
CA GLU A 110 10.77 0.71 -34.33
C GLU A 110 11.68 0.00 -33.31
N VAL A 111 11.95 -1.28 -33.53
CA VAL A 111 12.93 -2.02 -32.71
C VAL A 111 14.29 -1.32 -32.85
N GLY A 112 14.92 -1.03 -31.72
CA GLY A 112 16.15 -0.27 -31.63
C GLY A 112 15.97 1.24 -31.39
N ASP A 113 14.75 1.78 -31.50
CA ASP A 113 14.48 3.15 -31.06
C ASP A 113 14.61 3.28 -29.53
N ILE A 114 15.02 4.45 -29.06
CA ILE A 114 15.18 4.75 -27.63
C ILE A 114 13.99 5.57 -27.14
N LEU A 115 13.32 5.03 -26.12
CA LEU A 115 12.30 5.72 -25.36
C LEU A 115 12.92 6.44 -24.16
N PHE A 116 12.35 7.59 -23.81
CA PHE A 116 12.73 8.33 -22.62
C PHE A 116 11.50 8.96 -21.96
N LEU A 117 11.52 9.06 -20.63
CA LEU A 117 10.53 9.80 -19.86
C LEU A 117 10.88 11.29 -19.87
N ASP A 118 9.94 12.15 -20.18
CA ASP A 118 10.10 13.59 -20.02
C ASP A 118 9.10 14.07 -18.95
N GLY A 119 9.63 14.43 -17.78
CA GLY A 119 8.87 14.75 -16.57
C GLY A 119 9.52 14.20 -15.30
N TYR A 120 9.00 14.57 -14.11
CA TYR A 120 9.54 14.18 -12.80
C TYR A 120 11.07 14.42 -12.67
N SER A 121 11.54 15.57 -13.15
CA SER A 121 12.97 15.94 -13.20
C SER A 121 13.85 15.07 -14.13
N CYS A 122 13.24 14.17 -14.90
CA CYS A 122 13.89 13.43 -15.99
C CYS A 122 13.63 14.11 -17.33
N TYR A 123 14.63 14.10 -18.21
CA TYR A 123 14.56 14.65 -19.56
C TYR A 123 15.33 13.78 -20.56
N LYS A 124 15.25 14.13 -21.84
CA LYS A 124 15.97 13.43 -22.92
C LYS A 124 17.48 13.42 -22.63
N GLY A 125 18.05 12.23 -22.46
CA GLY A 125 19.47 12.04 -22.19
C GLY A 125 19.86 11.97 -20.71
N SER A 126 18.92 12.10 -19.76
CA SER A 126 19.18 11.80 -18.35
C SER A 126 19.68 10.37 -18.15
N THR A 127 20.58 10.17 -17.18
CA THR A 127 21.04 8.83 -16.75
C THR A 127 19.88 8.00 -16.23
N GLY A 128 19.82 6.71 -16.58
CA GLY A 128 18.69 5.84 -16.17
C GLY A 128 17.37 6.10 -16.93
N ASN A 129 17.42 6.86 -18.03
CA ASN A 129 16.24 7.28 -18.79
C ASN A 129 16.33 6.93 -20.29
N LYS A 130 17.15 5.94 -20.65
CA LYS A 130 17.38 5.52 -22.04
C LYS A 130 16.93 4.08 -22.21
N TRP A 131 15.70 3.92 -22.67
CA TRP A 131 15.01 2.63 -22.78
C TRP A 131 15.03 2.16 -24.24
N ILE A 132 15.88 1.19 -24.57
CA ILE A 132 15.99 0.63 -25.92
C ILE A 132 14.86 -0.38 -26.15
N ILE A 133 14.10 -0.21 -27.23
CA ILE A 133 13.05 -1.17 -27.62
C ILE A 133 13.70 -2.41 -28.23
N TYR A 134 13.49 -3.59 -27.65
CA TYR A 134 13.95 -4.86 -28.23
C TYR A 134 12.82 -5.71 -28.79
N ASN A 135 11.57 -5.49 -28.35
CA ASN A 135 10.42 -6.19 -28.86
C ASN A 135 9.17 -5.30 -28.81
N ILE A 136 8.29 -5.45 -29.80
CA ILE A 136 7.05 -4.69 -29.92
C ILE A 136 5.87 -5.64 -29.74
N CYS A 137 5.07 -5.38 -28.72
CA CYS A 137 3.95 -6.22 -28.30
C CYS A 137 2.61 -5.57 -28.64
N LYS A 138 1.55 -6.40 -28.66
CA LYS A 138 0.13 -5.98 -28.79
C LYS A 138 -0.13 -5.04 -29.98
N ASN A 139 0.35 -5.41 -31.18
CA ASN A 139 0.19 -4.61 -32.41
C ASN A 139 0.73 -3.17 -32.29
N GLY A 140 1.87 -2.94 -31.64
CA GLY A 140 2.48 -1.61 -31.53
C GLY A 140 1.95 -0.74 -30.38
N ARG A 141 1.32 -1.35 -29.37
CA ARG A 141 0.77 -0.63 -28.20
C ARG A 141 1.66 -0.71 -26.96
N SER A 142 2.43 -1.80 -26.83
CA SER A 142 3.33 -2.07 -25.71
C SER A 142 4.73 -2.33 -26.26
N TYR A 143 5.74 -1.79 -25.59
CA TYR A 143 7.13 -1.90 -26.00
C TYR A 143 7.92 -2.55 -24.89
N ASP A 144 8.54 -3.69 -25.17
CA ASP A 144 9.47 -4.29 -24.24
C ASP A 144 10.82 -3.60 -24.39
N CYS A 145 11.30 -3.02 -23.29
CA CYS A 145 12.46 -2.18 -23.28
C CYS A 145 13.50 -2.65 -22.27
N ILE A 146 14.76 -2.43 -22.63
CA ILE A 146 15.90 -2.57 -21.74
C ILE A 146 16.49 -1.19 -21.47
N GLU A 147 16.75 -0.88 -20.21
CA GLU A 147 17.44 0.33 -19.83
C GLU A 147 18.95 0.18 -20.06
N MET A 148 19.57 1.21 -20.63
CA MET A 148 20.94 1.13 -21.14
C MET A 148 22.01 1.01 -20.03
N ASP A 149 21.83 1.69 -18.90
CA ASP A 149 22.84 1.81 -17.84
C ASP A 149 22.66 0.72 -16.75
N THR A 150 21.42 0.38 -16.44
CA THR A 150 20.99 -0.49 -15.32
C THR A 150 20.61 -1.89 -15.78
N LEU A 151 20.44 -2.11 -17.08
CA LEU A 151 19.96 -3.37 -17.67
C LEU A 151 18.57 -3.80 -17.16
N GLU A 152 17.78 -2.84 -16.63
CA GLU A 152 16.42 -3.11 -16.21
C GLU A 152 15.51 -3.42 -17.39
N LEU A 153 14.76 -4.51 -17.30
CA LEU A 153 13.72 -4.88 -18.27
C LEU A 153 12.37 -4.32 -17.81
N ARG A 154 11.75 -3.47 -18.64
CA ARG A 154 10.40 -2.94 -18.39
C ARG A 154 9.57 -2.90 -19.66
N VAL A 155 8.25 -3.01 -19.48
CA VAL A 155 7.29 -2.75 -20.54
C VAL A 155 6.85 -1.29 -20.45
N LYS A 156 6.87 -0.58 -21.57
CA LYS A 156 6.39 0.79 -21.70
C LYS A 156 5.17 0.83 -22.60
N ASP A 157 4.13 1.51 -22.14
CA ASP A 157 2.88 1.75 -22.87
C ASP A 157 2.70 3.26 -23.12
N TYR A 158 1.75 3.63 -23.98
CA TYR A 158 1.37 5.02 -24.26
C TYR A 158 2.51 5.91 -24.77
N VAL A 159 3.40 5.33 -25.58
CA VAL A 159 4.53 6.01 -26.19
C VAL A 159 4.07 7.00 -27.25
N ARG A 160 4.62 8.22 -27.27
CA ARG A 160 4.29 9.27 -28.25
C ARG A 160 5.53 9.82 -28.95
N PRO A 161 5.41 10.29 -30.20
CA PRO A 161 6.48 11.04 -30.84
C PRO A 161 6.78 12.31 -30.03
N PHE A 162 8.06 12.64 -29.87
CA PHE A 162 8.48 13.84 -29.14
C PHE A 162 7.95 15.13 -29.78
N SER A 163 7.73 15.14 -31.09
CA SER A 163 7.07 16.22 -31.83
C SER A 163 5.63 16.51 -31.35
N LYS A 164 4.96 15.53 -30.72
CA LYS A 164 3.61 15.64 -30.12
C LYS A 164 3.68 15.65 -28.58
N LYS A 165 4.73 16.24 -28.00
CA LYS A 165 4.89 16.35 -26.54
C LYS A 165 3.69 17.02 -25.87
N LEU A 166 3.12 16.36 -24.86
CA LEU A 166 1.99 16.85 -24.06
C LEU A 166 2.22 16.52 -22.58
N GLY A 167 2.76 17.48 -21.83
CA GLY A 167 3.04 17.31 -20.41
C GLY A 167 4.02 16.16 -20.13
N ILE A 168 3.80 15.47 -19.01
CA ILE A 168 4.64 14.35 -18.56
C ILE A 168 4.28 13.08 -19.34
N GLY A 169 5.27 12.40 -19.90
CA GLY A 169 5.02 11.18 -20.68
C GLY A 169 6.28 10.48 -21.17
N VAL A 170 6.07 9.31 -21.80
CA VAL A 170 7.13 8.53 -22.46
C VAL A 170 7.14 8.91 -23.93
N TYR A 171 8.30 9.33 -24.42
CA TYR A 171 8.48 9.84 -25.77
C TYR A 171 9.59 9.10 -26.52
N PHE A 172 9.54 9.19 -27.85
CA PHE A 172 10.60 8.74 -28.75
C PHE A 172 10.83 9.77 -29.85
N GLU A 173 12.00 9.73 -30.48
CA GLU A 173 12.35 10.63 -31.58
C GLU A 173 13.08 9.86 -32.69
N LYS A 174 12.66 10.03 -33.94
CA LYS A 174 13.29 9.36 -35.08
C LYS A 174 14.73 9.84 -35.23
N GLY A 175 15.68 8.90 -35.27
CA GLY A 175 17.11 9.15 -35.25
C GLY A 175 17.75 9.10 -33.84
N HIS A 176 16.93 9.08 -32.77
CA HIS A 176 17.40 8.76 -31.43
C HIS A 176 17.23 7.27 -31.15
N ASN A 177 18.16 6.47 -31.68
CA ASN A 177 18.12 5.02 -31.63
C ASN A 177 19.44 4.43 -31.14
N MET A 178 19.47 3.12 -30.96
CA MET A 178 20.62 2.37 -30.47
C MET A 178 21.91 2.61 -31.29
N SER A 179 21.78 2.86 -32.60
CA SER A 179 22.93 3.10 -33.48
C SER A 179 23.62 4.43 -33.17
N ALA A 180 22.88 5.44 -32.70
CA ALA A 180 23.44 6.72 -32.26
C ALA A 180 24.36 6.57 -31.03
N PHE A 181 24.24 5.46 -30.29
CA PHE A 181 25.07 5.14 -29.13
C PHE A 181 26.10 4.04 -29.40
N GLY A 182 26.32 3.67 -30.67
CA GLY A 182 27.25 2.61 -31.04
C GLY A 182 26.85 1.23 -30.50
N ILE A 183 25.54 0.98 -30.38
CA ILE A 183 24.99 -0.31 -30.00
C ILE A 183 24.46 -0.97 -31.27
N ASP A 184 25.00 -2.14 -31.58
CA ASP A 184 24.54 -3.01 -32.67
C ASP A 184 23.60 -4.10 -32.14
N SER A 185 23.04 -4.90 -33.06
CA SER A 185 22.13 -5.98 -32.71
C SER A 185 22.77 -7.07 -31.85
N GLU A 186 24.08 -7.30 -31.99
CA GLU A 186 24.83 -8.29 -31.20
C GLU A 186 25.01 -7.83 -29.76
N LYS A 187 25.41 -6.57 -29.55
CA LYS A 187 25.53 -5.96 -28.23
C LYS A 187 24.19 -5.88 -27.52
N LEU A 188 23.10 -5.57 -28.24
CA LEU A 188 21.75 -5.63 -27.68
C LEU A 188 21.38 -7.05 -27.22
N ALA A 189 21.73 -8.08 -28.00
CA ALA A 189 21.50 -9.47 -27.60
C ALA A 189 22.30 -9.84 -26.33
N GLN A 190 23.55 -9.40 -26.22
CA GLN A 190 24.36 -9.60 -25.01
C GLN A 190 23.74 -8.88 -23.80
N MET A 191 23.34 -7.62 -23.95
CA MET A 191 22.67 -6.87 -22.88
C MET A 191 21.39 -7.57 -22.39
N LEU A 192 20.64 -8.22 -23.28
CA LEU A 192 19.45 -8.98 -22.91
C LEU A 192 19.78 -10.28 -22.16
N ILE A 193 20.92 -10.91 -22.43
CA ILE A 193 21.41 -12.05 -21.66
C ILE A 193 21.78 -11.60 -20.26
N ASP A 194 22.62 -10.55 -20.16
CA ASP A 194 23.08 -9.99 -18.89
C ASP A 194 21.89 -9.50 -18.03
N ALA A 195 20.92 -8.81 -18.64
CA ALA A 195 19.71 -8.35 -17.97
C ALA A 195 18.86 -9.49 -17.39
N LYS A 196 18.76 -10.63 -18.10
CA LYS A 196 18.06 -11.81 -17.61
C LYS A 196 18.79 -12.46 -16.44
N GLU A 197 20.12 -12.46 -16.44
CA GLU A 197 20.92 -12.96 -15.33
C GLU A 197 20.80 -12.06 -14.09
N VAL A 198 20.91 -10.74 -14.25
CA VAL A 198 20.68 -9.76 -13.17
C VAL A 198 19.30 -9.93 -12.57
N LYS A 199 18.26 -10.08 -13.41
CA LYS A 199 16.90 -10.33 -12.94
C LYS A 199 16.77 -11.64 -12.16
N LYS A 200 17.36 -12.74 -12.64
CA LYS A 200 17.36 -14.03 -11.92
C LYS A 200 18.02 -13.93 -10.55
N VAL A 201 19.17 -13.26 -10.46
CA VAL A 201 19.86 -13.07 -9.18
C VAL A 201 19.05 -12.20 -8.23
N ALA A 202 18.43 -11.13 -8.73
CA ALA A 202 17.55 -10.27 -7.93
C ALA A 202 16.28 -10.99 -7.45
N ASP A 203 15.66 -11.78 -8.31
CA ASP A 203 14.47 -12.58 -7.98
C ASP A 203 14.80 -13.69 -6.96
N GLU A 204 15.96 -14.34 -7.09
CA GLU A 204 16.46 -15.32 -6.11
C GLU A 204 16.75 -14.67 -4.76
N LYS A 205 17.42 -13.50 -4.74
CA LYS A 205 17.66 -12.74 -3.52
C LYS A 205 16.34 -12.37 -2.83
N LYS A 206 15.36 -11.87 -3.58
CA LYS A 206 14.02 -11.57 -3.05
C LYS A 206 13.31 -12.81 -2.53
N ARG A 207 13.48 -13.97 -3.18
CA ARG A 207 12.91 -15.23 -2.69
C ARG A 207 13.52 -15.63 -1.36
N ILE A 208 14.85 -15.60 -1.24
CA ILE A 208 15.56 -15.90 0.01
C ILE A 208 15.14 -14.92 1.13
N GLU A 209 15.04 -13.63 0.82
CA GLU A 209 14.59 -12.61 1.77
C GLU A 209 13.15 -12.83 2.22
N ASN A 210 12.25 -13.16 1.30
CA ASN A 210 10.85 -13.48 1.62
C ASN A 210 10.72 -14.78 2.43
N GLU A 211 11.51 -15.81 2.12
CA GLU A 211 11.54 -17.07 2.88
C GLU A 211 12.10 -16.84 4.29
N ALA A 212 13.16 -16.04 4.43
CA ALA A 212 13.70 -15.65 5.73
C ALA A 212 12.70 -14.82 6.54
N ALA A 213 12.03 -13.84 5.92
CA ALA A 213 11.00 -13.04 6.57
C ALA A 213 9.79 -13.89 6.99
N LYS A 214 9.39 -14.87 6.16
CA LYS A 214 8.33 -15.83 6.50
C LYS A 214 8.72 -16.68 7.69
N LYS A 215 9.93 -17.24 7.70
CA LYS A 215 10.44 -18.05 8.80
C LYS A 215 10.53 -17.22 10.10
N ALA A 216 11.05 -16.00 10.03
CA ALA A 216 11.10 -15.09 11.18
C ALA A 216 9.68 -14.73 11.69
N SER A 217 8.70 -14.56 10.79
CA SER A 217 7.31 -14.34 11.17
C SER A 217 6.67 -15.56 11.81
N GLU A 218 6.99 -16.78 11.34
CA GLU A 218 6.52 -18.03 11.93
C GLU A 218 7.12 -18.24 13.33
N GLU A 219 8.43 -18.04 13.48
CA GLU A 219 9.14 -18.10 14.76
C GLU A 219 8.62 -17.05 15.76
N ASN A 220 8.39 -15.81 15.31
CA ASN A 220 7.82 -14.77 16.16
C ASN A 220 6.37 -15.11 16.58
N ALA A 221 5.57 -15.69 15.69
CA ALA A 221 4.22 -16.14 16.03
C ALA A 221 4.23 -17.29 17.05
N GLU A 222 5.16 -18.24 16.92
CA GLU A 222 5.35 -19.33 17.89
C GLU A 222 5.82 -18.80 19.26
N TYR A 223 6.70 -17.80 19.28
CA TYR A 223 7.12 -17.11 20.50
C TYR A 223 5.94 -16.38 21.16
N LEU A 224 5.20 -15.55 20.40
CA LEU A 224 4.07 -14.79 20.92
C LEU A 224 2.91 -15.66 21.42
N ALA A 225 2.71 -16.84 20.81
CA ALA A 225 1.69 -17.80 21.23
C ALA A 225 1.88 -18.32 22.67
N GLN A 226 3.07 -18.15 23.25
CA GLN A 226 3.36 -18.51 24.64
C GLN A 226 2.78 -17.52 25.66
N PHE A 227 2.34 -16.34 25.21
CA PHE A 227 1.90 -15.25 26.06
C PHE A 227 0.41 -14.96 25.89
N ILE A 228 -0.18 -14.35 26.93
CA ILE A 228 -1.60 -13.98 26.94
C ILE A 228 -1.73 -12.53 26.51
N GLN A 229 -2.56 -12.25 25.50
CA GLN A 229 -2.90 -10.87 25.13
C GLN A 229 -3.67 -10.19 26.28
N ALA A 230 -3.12 -9.13 26.84
CA ALA A 230 -3.80 -8.35 27.87
C ALA A 230 -4.83 -7.40 27.25
N ASP A 231 -6.01 -7.30 27.89
CA ASP A 231 -6.93 -6.20 27.62
C ASP A 231 -6.40 -4.88 28.22
N ARG A 232 -7.00 -3.75 27.82
CA ARG A 232 -6.61 -2.41 28.31
C ARG A 232 -6.49 -2.32 29.83
N ARG A 233 -7.46 -2.88 30.56
CA ARG A 233 -7.50 -2.78 32.04
C ARG A 233 -6.38 -3.60 32.65
N LYS A 234 -6.14 -4.79 32.10
CA LYS A 234 -5.07 -5.69 32.50
C LYS A 234 -3.71 -5.07 32.20
N THR A 235 -3.54 -4.45 31.03
CA THR A 235 -2.34 -3.68 30.68
C THR A 235 -2.06 -2.59 31.70
N THR A 236 -3.05 -1.74 32.00
CA THR A 236 -2.91 -0.70 33.03
C THR A 236 -2.53 -1.28 34.39
N SER A 237 -3.15 -2.39 34.79
CA SER A 237 -2.84 -3.05 36.07
C SER A 237 -1.42 -3.62 36.12
N ILE A 238 -0.95 -4.22 35.03
CA ILE A 238 0.40 -4.79 34.93
C ILE A 238 1.44 -3.68 34.95
N ILE A 239 1.26 -2.60 34.17
CA ILE A 239 2.16 -1.44 34.16
C ILE A 239 2.32 -0.88 35.57
N LYS A 240 1.22 -0.58 36.27
CA LYS A 240 1.27 -0.05 37.65
C LYS A 240 2.06 -1.00 38.58
N SER A 241 1.77 -2.30 38.49
CA SER A 241 2.40 -3.32 39.33
C SER A 241 3.88 -3.51 39.03
N HIS A 242 4.26 -3.44 37.75
CA HIS A 242 5.64 -3.54 37.31
C HIS A 242 6.42 -2.30 37.75
N CYS A 243 5.91 -1.10 37.48
CA CYS A 243 6.60 0.14 37.81
C CYS A 243 6.85 0.31 39.31
N LEU A 244 5.87 -0.03 40.15
CA LEU A 244 5.99 0.00 41.61
C LEU A 244 6.98 -1.03 42.18
N LYS A 245 7.35 -2.06 41.41
CA LYS A 245 8.34 -3.07 41.81
C LYS A 245 9.74 -2.75 41.29
N THR A 246 9.82 -2.23 40.07
CA THR A 246 11.09 -2.00 39.36
C THR A 246 11.76 -0.68 39.76
N TRP A 247 10.98 0.39 39.99
CA TRP A 247 11.51 1.73 40.27
C TRP A 247 11.11 2.26 41.65
N PRO A 248 11.94 3.13 42.26
CA PRO A 248 11.70 3.68 43.60
C PRO A 248 10.66 4.82 43.55
N ILE A 249 9.41 4.48 43.22
CA ILE A 249 8.30 5.43 43.11
C ILE A 249 7.29 5.21 44.24
N SER A 250 6.70 6.29 44.77
CA SER A 250 5.71 6.22 45.86
C SER A 250 4.31 5.88 45.35
N LYS A 251 3.98 6.36 44.14
CA LYS A 251 2.69 6.20 43.48
C LYS A 251 2.85 6.30 41.96
N ILE A 252 1.95 5.64 41.24
CA ILE A 252 1.82 5.76 39.80
C ILE A 252 0.34 5.78 39.40
N GLU A 253 0.00 6.74 38.54
CA GLU A 253 -1.29 6.89 37.90
C GLU A 253 -1.14 6.61 36.42
N VAL A 254 -2.09 5.86 35.88
CA VAL A 254 -2.08 5.49 34.46
C VAL A 254 -3.53 5.63 33.99
N LEU A 255 -3.73 6.56 33.07
CA LEU A 255 -4.99 6.89 32.44
C LEU A 255 -4.93 6.46 30.98
N THR A 256 -5.95 5.73 30.52
CA THR A 256 -6.00 5.21 29.15
C THR A 256 -7.33 5.53 28.50
N GLU A 257 -7.28 6.10 27.30
CA GLU A 257 -8.45 6.55 26.55
C GLU A 257 -8.44 5.99 25.12
N ASN A 258 -9.63 5.72 24.60
CA ASN A 258 -9.87 5.36 23.20
C ASN A 258 -10.84 6.38 22.62
N TYR A 259 -10.52 6.93 21.45
CA TYR A 259 -11.34 7.91 20.76
C TYR A 259 -11.31 7.70 19.25
N SER A 260 -12.15 8.46 18.53
CA SER A 260 -12.19 8.41 17.07
C SER A 260 -10.86 8.92 16.50
N GLY A 261 -10.00 8.00 16.07
CA GLY A 261 -8.69 8.32 15.49
C GLY A 261 -7.48 7.80 16.28
N GLY A 262 -7.68 7.10 17.41
CA GLY A 262 -6.59 6.43 18.12
C GLY A 262 -6.85 6.11 19.59
N SER A 263 -5.77 5.83 20.30
CA SER A 263 -5.73 5.59 21.73
C SER A 263 -4.62 6.42 22.37
N SER A 264 -4.80 6.83 23.62
CA SER A 264 -3.77 7.51 24.40
C SER A 264 -3.53 6.86 25.76
N MET A 265 -2.31 6.97 26.25
CA MET A 265 -1.92 6.59 27.60
C MET A 265 -1.17 7.75 28.25
N ASP A 266 -1.71 8.25 29.35
CA ASP A 266 -1.09 9.28 30.17
C ASP A 266 -0.64 8.65 31.49
N VAL A 267 0.64 8.78 31.81
CA VAL A 267 1.28 8.18 33.00
C VAL A 267 1.85 9.29 33.86
N THR A 268 1.38 9.37 35.11
CA THR A 268 1.93 10.31 36.11
C THR A 268 2.59 9.49 37.22
N TYR A 269 3.86 9.72 37.49
CA TYR A 269 4.59 9.02 38.55
C TYR A 269 5.13 9.99 39.61
N TYR A 270 5.16 9.49 40.84
CA TYR A 270 5.54 10.25 42.02
C TYR A 270 6.85 9.68 42.59
N ALA A 271 7.90 10.51 42.61
CA ALA A 271 9.22 10.10 43.07
C ALA A 271 10.00 11.30 43.64
N PRO A 272 11.06 11.08 44.43
CA PRO A 272 11.90 12.17 44.93
C PRO A 272 12.71 12.84 43.82
N GLN A 273 12.95 12.14 42.70
CA GLN A 273 13.65 12.67 41.54
C GLN A 273 13.15 12.02 40.27
N LYS A 274 13.36 12.70 39.14
CA LYS A 274 13.05 12.21 37.80
C LYS A 274 13.81 10.90 37.51
N ILE A 275 13.14 9.94 36.85
CA ILE A 275 13.70 8.62 36.53
C ILE A 275 13.64 8.42 35.02
N GLU A 276 14.73 8.73 34.32
CA GLU A 276 14.81 8.61 32.85
C GLU A 276 14.53 7.19 32.35
N ALA A 277 15.04 6.17 33.07
CA ALA A 277 14.77 4.77 32.78
C ALA A 277 13.27 4.40 32.75
N LEU A 278 12.47 5.01 33.62
CA LEU A 278 11.02 4.77 33.66
C LEU A 278 10.35 5.45 32.47
N GLU A 279 10.74 6.69 32.15
CA GLU A 279 10.20 7.43 31.02
C GLU A 279 10.48 6.70 29.70
N SER A 280 11.72 6.25 29.48
CA SER A 280 12.07 5.43 28.31
C SER A 280 11.25 4.14 28.22
N PHE A 281 11.00 3.48 29.36
CA PHE A 281 10.15 2.29 29.39
C PHE A 281 8.70 2.62 28.99
N ILE A 282 8.15 3.73 29.47
CA ILE A 282 6.79 4.17 29.15
C ILE A 282 6.68 4.62 27.68
N ASP A 283 7.69 5.31 27.15
CA ASP A 283 7.72 5.80 25.77
C ASP A 283 7.68 4.65 24.75
N ASN A 284 8.24 3.48 25.08
CA ASN A 284 8.18 2.28 24.22
C ASN A 284 6.75 1.80 23.93
N PHE A 285 5.75 2.20 24.73
CA PHE A 285 4.35 1.86 24.48
C PHE A 285 3.73 2.65 23.31
N GLN A 286 4.44 3.62 22.73
CA GLN A 286 3.97 4.40 21.58
C GLN A 286 4.34 3.72 20.25
N TYR A 287 3.34 3.30 19.46
CA TYR A 287 3.57 2.59 18.18
C TYR A 287 3.76 3.50 16.96
N GLY A 288 3.78 4.83 17.13
CA GLY A 288 3.97 5.73 16.00
C GLY A 288 4.25 7.17 16.36
N HIS A 289 4.92 7.86 15.46
CA HIS A 289 5.34 9.24 15.62
C HIS A 289 4.92 10.08 14.41
N VAL A 290 4.69 11.37 14.65
CA VAL A 290 4.41 12.33 13.58
C VAL A 290 5.73 12.96 13.17
N ASP A 291 6.17 12.74 11.92
CA ASP A 291 7.26 13.52 11.34
C ASP A 291 6.71 14.89 10.93
N GLY A 292 7.02 15.91 11.71
CA GLY A 292 6.60 17.29 11.46
C GLY A 292 7.18 17.90 10.18
N MET A 293 8.22 17.30 9.57
CA MET A 293 8.79 17.76 8.30
C MET A 293 8.06 17.18 7.08
N GLN A 294 7.49 15.97 7.19
CA GLN A 294 6.81 15.28 6.09
C GLN A 294 5.28 15.23 6.26
N ASP A 295 4.76 15.73 7.37
CA ASP A 295 3.33 15.69 7.74
C ASP A 295 2.74 14.27 7.60
N MET A 296 3.58 13.27 7.93
CA MET A 296 3.29 11.86 7.76
C MET A 296 3.35 11.17 9.13
N TYR A 297 2.36 10.32 9.40
CA TYR A 297 2.36 9.47 10.59
C TYR A 297 3.13 8.19 10.25
N GLU A 298 4.31 8.04 10.82
CA GLU A 298 5.10 6.82 10.72
C GLU A 298 4.67 5.89 11.85
N TYR A 299 4.17 4.71 11.49
CA TYR A 299 4.07 3.60 12.43
C TYR A 299 5.49 3.12 12.68
N SER A 300 6.00 3.29 13.90
CA SER A 300 7.22 2.60 14.28
C SER A 300 6.87 1.11 14.31
N ASN A 301 7.76 0.26 13.80
CA ASN A 301 7.65 -1.19 14.01
C ASN A 301 7.94 -1.46 15.50
N SER A 302 7.03 -1.06 16.39
CA SER A 302 7.18 -1.26 17.83
C SER A 302 7.05 -2.74 18.13
N GLN A 303 8.14 -3.33 18.64
CA GLN A 303 8.14 -4.71 19.12
C GLN A 303 7.07 -4.88 20.20
N ASP A 304 6.46 -6.06 20.26
CA ASP A 304 5.46 -6.38 21.29
C ASP A 304 6.07 -6.26 22.69
N ILE A 305 5.35 -5.60 23.61
CA ILE A 305 5.83 -5.38 24.98
C ILE A 305 5.32 -6.51 25.86
N ILE A 306 6.23 -7.38 26.31
CA ILE A 306 5.88 -8.55 27.12
C ILE A 306 6.28 -8.30 28.58
N VAL A 307 5.31 -8.32 29.49
CA VAL A 307 5.55 -8.18 30.93
C VAL A 307 4.69 -9.16 31.70
N ALA A 308 5.30 -9.90 32.62
CA ALA A 308 4.61 -10.87 33.49
C ALA A 308 3.75 -11.90 32.72
N GLY A 309 4.27 -12.41 31.61
CA GLY A 309 3.59 -13.41 30.77
C GLY A 309 2.47 -12.86 29.89
N HIS A 310 2.33 -11.53 29.80
CA HIS A 310 1.29 -10.88 29.01
C HIS A 310 1.88 -9.97 27.95
N ILE A 311 1.32 -10.02 26.75
CA ILE A 311 1.55 -9.03 25.71
C ILE A 311 0.68 -7.82 26.03
N LEU A 312 1.32 -6.67 26.22
CA LEU A 312 0.67 -5.43 26.64
C LEU A 312 0.19 -4.61 25.44
N GLN A 313 -0.92 -3.90 25.62
CA GLN A 313 -1.45 -2.99 24.61
C GLN A 313 -0.54 -1.77 24.42
N GLN A 314 -0.26 -1.41 23.17
CA GLN A 314 0.41 -0.17 22.76
C GLN A 314 -0.60 0.93 22.40
N TYR A 315 -0.13 2.18 22.39
CA TYR A 315 -0.96 3.39 22.24
C TYR A 315 -0.45 4.30 21.14
N LYS A 316 -1.36 5.09 20.54
CA LYS A 316 -1.00 6.04 19.47
C LYS A 316 -0.21 7.23 20.01
N TYR A 317 -0.56 7.66 21.22
CA TYR A 317 0.11 8.73 21.93
C TYR A 317 0.37 8.29 23.37
N VAL A 318 1.59 8.46 23.82
CA VAL A 318 1.98 8.25 25.21
C VAL A 318 2.48 9.56 25.76
N ARG A 319 2.09 9.89 26.99
CA ARG A 319 2.62 11.02 27.74
C ARG A 319 3.05 10.55 29.11
N VAL A 320 4.18 11.07 29.55
CA VAL A 320 4.72 10.81 30.88
C VAL A 320 4.94 12.12 31.62
N GLU A 321 4.43 12.19 32.84
CA GLU A 321 4.54 13.34 33.73
C GLU A 321 5.18 12.91 35.05
N PHE A 322 6.10 13.75 35.53
CA PHE A 322 6.80 13.55 36.80
C PHE A 322 6.28 14.54 37.84
N GLU A 323 5.89 14.04 39.01
CA GLU A 323 5.59 14.86 40.18
C GLU A 323 6.55 14.54 41.33
N GLU A 324 7.18 15.57 41.88
CA GLU A 324 8.08 15.45 43.04
C GLU A 324 7.29 15.08 44.29
N SER A 325 7.70 14.01 44.97
CA SER A 325 7.02 13.51 46.17
C SER A 325 8.01 12.93 47.17
N GLU A 326 7.91 13.39 48.41
CA GLU A 326 8.66 12.87 49.57
C GLU A 326 7.93 11.73 50.29
N GLU A 327 6.81 11.23 49.75
CA GLU A 327 6.07 10.12 50.37
C GLU A 327 6.97 8.87 50.50
N PRO A 328 6.86 8.13 51.62
CA PRO A 328 7.64 6.93 51.82
C PRO A 328 7.32 5.91 50.72
N ILE A 329 8.37 5.37 50.08
CA ILE A 329 8.27 4.33 49.05
C ILE A 329 7.59 3.12 49.67
N LYS A 330 6.39 2.77 49.18
CA LYS A 330 5.51 1.78 49.82
C LYS A 330 6.01 0.34 49.70
N ASN A 331 7.04 0.09 48.89
CA ASN A 331 7.64 -1.23 48.67
C ASN A 331 9.12 -1.20 49.08
N GLU A 332 9.57 -2.22 49.80
CA GLU A 332 10.99 -2.45 50.04
C GLU A 332 11.70 -2.66 48.69
N PHE A 333 12.38 -1.60 48.23
CA PHE A 333 13.16 -1.62 47.01
C PHE A 333 14.30 -2.64 47.18
N LYS A 334 14.20 -3.81 46.55
CA LYS A 334 15.31 -4.76 46.49
C LYS A 334 16.34 -4.23 45.51
N LYS A 335 17.22 -3.37 46.01
CA LYS A 335 18.44 -2.99 45.31
C LYS A 335 19.34 -4.23 45.24
N SER A 336 19.28 -4.99 44.15
CA SER A 336 20.40 -5.88 43.82
C SER A 336 21.56 -4.97 43.46
N GLU A 337 22.53 -4.85 44.36
CA GLU A 337 23.72 -4.02 44.16
C GLU A 337 24.48 -4.46 42.91
N GLY A 338 24.66 -3.50 41.98
CA GLY A 338 25.87 -3.45 41.17
C GLY A 338 25.87 -4.21 39.85
N GLU A 339 24.91 -3.94 38.97
CA GLU A 339 25.14 -4.04 37.52
C GLU A 339 24.43 -2.87 36.84
N LEU A 340 25.15 -2.13 36.00
CA LEU A 340 24.53 -1.21 35.03
C LEU A 340 23.61 -2.07 34.17
N ILE A 341 22.31 -1.90 34.34
CA ILE A 341 21.31 -2.63 33.56
C ILE A 341 21.46 -2.15 32.11
N ASP A 342 22.05 -3.00 31.29
CA ASP A 342 22.10 -2.83 29.85
C ASP A 342 20.68 -3.06 29.30
N TRP A 343 20.05 -2.00 28.78
CA TRP A 343 18.67 -2.06 28.29
C TRP A 343 18.50 -3.00 27.10
N ASP A 344 19.59 -3.41 26.43
CA ASP A 344 19.56 -4.42 25.37
C ASP A 344 19.41 -5.86 25.90
N THR A 345 19.65 -6.12 27.21
CA THR A 345 19.53 -7.47 27.81
C THR A 345 18.21 -7.73 28.55
N ILE A 346 17.34 -6.74 28.75
CA ILE A 346 15.99 -6.95 29.32
C ILE A 346 15.04 -7.63 28.31
N PHE A 347 15.40 -7.59 27.03
CA PHE A 347 14.61 -8.18 25.94
C PHE A 347 14.97 -9.62 25.60
N ASP A 348 15.92 -10.25 26.30
CA ASP A 348 16.21 -11.68 26.11
C ASP A 348 15.71 -12.51 27.32
N GLU A 349 14.70 -13.32 26.98
CA GLU A 349 14.06 -14.40 27.74
C GLU A 349 13.70 -14.17 29.22
N PRO A 350 12.39 -14.02 29.56
CA PRO A 350 11.89 -14.94 30.55
C PRO A 350 12.01 -16.31 29.88
N THR A 351 13.02 -17.09 30.24
CA THR A 351 12.92 -18.54 30.02
C THR A 351 11.61 -18.90 30.69
N PRO A 352 10.60 -19.43 29.97
CA PRO A 352 9.53 -20.09 30.65
C PRO A 352 10.21 -21.25 31.36
N GLU A 353 10.43 -21.12 32.68
CA GLU A 353 10.37 -22.29 33.51
C GLU A 353 9.13 -23.02 33.02
N LYS A 354 9.32 -24.21 32.45
CA LYS A 354 8.24 -25.11 32.05
C LYS A 354 7.29 -25.21 33.25
N THR A 355 6.29 -24.35 33.30
CA THR A 355 5.16 -24.52 34.17
C THR A 355 4.41 -25.64 33.50
N SER A 356 4.70 -26.84 34.02
CA SER A 356 3.96 -28.08 33.88
C SER A 356 2.52 -27.81 33.43
N ASP A 357 2.01 -28.60 32.48
CA ASP A 357 0.61 -28.63 32.01
C ASP A 357 -0.44 -28.86 33.12
N ILE A 358 -0.04 -28.77 34.38
CA ILE A 358 -0.73 -29.07 35.62
C ILE A 358 -0.38 -27.98 36.65
N GLU A 359 -1.41 -27.29 37.15
CA GLU A 359 -1.33 -26.31 38.24
C GLU A 359 -2.03 -26.85 39.49
N ILE A 360 -1.48 -26.55 40.68
CA ILE A 360 -2.09 -26.89 41.98
C ILE A 360 -2.55 -25.60 42.66
N ILE A 361 -3.85 -25.53 42.95
CA ILE A 361 -4.52 -24.38 43.60
C ILE A 361 -5.05 -24.83 44.96
N ASP A 362 -4.78 -24.05 46.01
CA ASP A 362 -5.37 -24.29 47.32
C ASP A 362 -6.87 -23.91 47.27
N TYR A 363 -7.75 -24.93 47.25
CA TYR A 363 -9.20 -24.76 47.05
C TYR A 363 -9.95 -24.42 48.35
N SER A 364 -9.47 -24.93 49.49
CA SER A 364 -9.95 -24.61 50.83
C SER A 364 -8.89 -25.00 51.87
N GLU A 365 -9.11 -24.65 53.14
CA GLU A 365 -8.22 -25.03 54.25
C GLU A 365 -7.90 -26.54 54.33
N LYS A 366 -8.80 -27.39 53.81
CA LYS A 366 -8.67 -28.85 53.85
C LYS A 366 -8.54 -29.51 52.48
N ALA A 367 -8.55 -28.75 51.39
CA ALA A 367 -8.53 -29.31 50.04
C ALA A 367 -7.70 -28.49 49.05
N ILE A 368 -7.03 -29.20 48.15
CA ILE A 368 -6.31 -28.65 47.00
C ILE A 368 -6.96 -29.13 45.70
N ALA A 369 -6.98 -28.28 44.70
CA ALA A 369 -7.44 -28.57 43.34
C ALA A 369 -6.24 -28.64 42.41
N VAL A 370 -6.19 -29.67 41.56
CA VAL A 370 -5.18 -29.86 40.51
C VAL A 370 -5.88 -29.68 39.17
N ILE A 371 -5.52 -28.61 38.44
CA ILE A 371 -6.14 -28.22 37.16
C ILE A 371 -5.10 -28.26 36.02
N GLY A 372 -5.54 -28.26 34.77
CA GLY A 372 -4.67 -28.24 33.59
C GLY A 372 -4.85 -29.45 32.67
N GLU A 373 -4.44 -29.32 31.41
CA GLU A 373 -4.64 -30.37 30.39
C GLU A 373 -3.81 -31.63 30.64
N GLY A 374 -2.64 -31.49 31.30
CA GLY A 374 -1.77 -32.59 31.67
C GLY A 374 -2.40 -33.57 32.66
N THR A 375 -3.42 -33.14 33.40
CA THR A 375 -4.15 -33.99 34.36
C THR A 375 -4.90 -35.16 33.71
N LYS A 376 -5.13 -35.11 32.38
CA LYS A 376 -5.75 -36.21 31.63
C LYS A 376 -4.85 -37.46 31.57
N ARG A 377 -3.53 -37.29 31.54
CA ARG A 377 -2.55 -38.40 31.45
C ARG A 377 -2.41 -39.14 32.78
N LEU A 378 -2.49 -38.41 33.89
CA LEU A 378 -2.36 -38.93 35.27
C LEU A 378 -3.70 -39.36 35.89
N LYS A 379 -4.76 -39.50 35.07
CA LYS A 379 -6.12 -39.80 35.52
C LYS A 379 -6.20 -41.08 36.37
N GLU A 380 -5.45 -42.11 36.02
CA GLU A 380 -5.46 -43.38 36.75
C GLU A 380 -4.76 -43.26 38.10
N ASP A 381 -3.61 -42.58 38.15
CA ASP A 381 -2.84 -42.34 39.37
C ASP A 381 -3.57 -41.41 40.34
N PHE A 382 -4.20 -40.35 39.83
CA PHE A 382 -5.04 -39.45 40.63
C PHE A 382 -6.27 -40.14 41.21
N LYS A 383 -6.85 -41.11 40.48
CA LYS A 383 -7.94 -41.93 41.00
C LYS A 383 -7.46 -42.93 42.05
N ALA A 384 -6.27 -43.54 41.86
CA ALA A 384 -5.66 -44.44 42.83
C ALA A 384 -5.30 -43.71 44.14
N LEU A 385 -4.86 -42.45 44.06
CA LEU A 385 -4.65 -41.57 45.20
C LEU A 385 -5.95 -41.04 45.84
N GLY A 386 -7.12 -41.47 45.38
CA GLY A 386 -8.41 -41.10 45.95
C GLY A 386 -8.86 -39.67 45.63
N GLY A 387 -8.31 -39.07 44.58
CA GLY A 387 -8.77 -37.80 44.03
C GLY A 387 -10.16 -37.93 43.41
N ARG A 388 -10.94 -36.86 43.48
CA ARG A 388 -12.25 -36.78 42.81
C ARG A 388 -12.22 -35.68 41.77
N PHE A 389 -12.45 -36.04 40.52
CA PHE A 389 -12.58 -35.07 39.44
C PHE A 389 -13.90 -34.30 39.58
N ASN A 390 -13.84 -32.97 39.54
CA ASN A 390 -14.99 -32.08 39.57
C ASN A 390 -14.86 -31.01 38.48
N PHE A 391 -15.86 -30.97 37.59
CA PHE A 391 -15.91 -30.02 36.48
C PHE A 391 -16.51 -28.66 36.85
N ARG A 392 -17.02 -28.48 38.08
CA ARG A 392 -17.67 -27.25 38.57
C ARG A 392 -16.89 -26.54 39.66
N LEU A 393 -15.57 -26.67 39.69
CA LEU A 393 -14.74 -25.91 40.63
C LEU A 393 -14.67 -24.44 40.22
N SER A 394 -14.60 -23.54 41.20
CA SER A 394 -14.46 -22.10 40.98
C SER A 394 -13.15 -21.72 40.28
N CYS A 395 -12.12 -22.56 40.41
CA CYS A 395 -10.81 -22.39 39.77
C CYS A 395 -10.64 -23.16 38.45
N GLY A 396 -11.72 -23.73 37.89
CA GLY A 396 -11.67 -24.51 36.64
C GLY A 396 -11.71 -26.03 36.86
N ALA A 397 -12.12 -26.79 35.84
CA ALA A 397 -12.32 -28.23 35.95
C ALA A 397 -11.03 -28.97 36.33
N GLY A 398 -11.06 -29.79 37.39
CA GLY A 398 -9.86 -30.43 37.91
C GLY A 398 -10.11 -31.49 38.97
N TRP A 399 -9.03 -32.04 39.51
CA TRP A 399 -9.05 -33.07 40.55
C TRP A 399 -8.94 -32.44 41.94
N ILE A 400 -9.83 -32.84 42.85
CA ILE A 400 -9.81 -32.39 44.24
C ILE A 400 -9.18 -33.46 45.12
N PHE A 401 -8.26 -33.04 45.99
CA PHE A 401 -7.63 -33.86 47.00
C PHE A 401 -7.63 -33.20 48.38
N PRO A 402 -7.57 -33.97 49.48
CA PRO A 402 -7.28 -33.43 50.80
C PRO A 402 -5.87 -32.80 50.85
N THR A 403 -5.69 -31.70 51.57
CA THR A 403 -4.39 -30.99 51.70
C THR A 403 -3.24 -31.92 52.15
N ALA A 404 -3.54 -32.96 52.94
CA ALA A 404 -2.57 -33.95 53.38
C ALA A 404 -1.87 -34.72 52.24
N LYS A 405 -2.45 -34.75 51.03
CA LYS A 405 -1.89 -35.45 49.86
C LYS A 405 -1.06 -34.56 48.93
N LYS A 406 -0.88 -33.27 49.28
CA LYS A 406 -0.11 -32.29 48.47
C LYS A 406 1.28 -32.78 48.10
N ALA A 407 2.02 -33.36 49.06
CA ALA A 407 3.36 -33.89 48.83
C ALA A 407 3.41 -35.09 47.85
N GLN A 408 2.38 -35.93 47.83
CA GLN A 408 2.29 -37.09 46.93
C GLN A 408 1.94 -36.66 45.50
N ILE A 409 1.12 -35.61 45.36
CA ILE A 409 0.72 -35.05 44.07
C ILE A 409 1.90 -34.34 43.40
N LEU A 410 2.71 -33.61 44.18
CA LEU A 410 3.96 -32.98 43.71
C LEU A 410 5.03 -33.99 43.23
N GLN A 411 4.91 -35.27 43.58
CA GLN A 411 5.80 -36.32 43.08
C GLN A 411 5.32 -36.96 41.76
N LEU A 412 4.05 -36.72 41.40
CA LEU A 412 3.40 -37.28 40.20
C LEU A 412 3.36 -36.30 39.03
N ILE A 413 3.51 -35.01 39.32
CA ILE A 413 3.61 -33.89 38.36
C ILE A 413 5.10 -33.61 38.18
#